data_AF-A0A8J6PNW7-F1
#
_entry.id   AF-A0A8J6PNW7-F1
#
_cell.length_a   1.000
_cell.length_b   1.000
_cell.length_c   1.000
_cell.angle_alpha   90.00
_cell.angle_beta   90.00
_cell.angle_gamma   90.00
#
_symmetry.space_group_name_H-M   'P 1'
#
loop_
_entity.id
_entity.type
_entity.pdbx_description
1 polymer ?
#
loop_
_entity_poly.entity_id
_entity_poly.type
_entity_poly.pdbx_seq_one_letter_code
_entity_poly.pdbx_strand_id
1 'polypeptide(L)'
;MFEAVAASRSGERHGLRLAAFASATGSAGTIAAGDRLKEAYGTKIVAVEALECATLLENGYGEHNIQGIGDKHVPLIHNVMNTDLVVAVSDRATDHLQLMFNSADGLGYLADRRLVPQPVLATLRHFGLSAICNVLAAITTAKLLALGPDDAVITVATDGAAMYPSERDKVAARDFGGGFTNLDAAAVWGEHLASVPTGNSLECTERERNRIFNLGYYTWVEQQGTPIELFDARRSQSFWIELRRFLGVWNEMIAEFNDRVAAA
;
A
#
# COMPACT_ATOMS: atom_id res chain seq x y z
N MET A 1 14.35 4.01 8.93
CA MET A 1 13.66 2.80 8.41
C MET A 1 14.54 2.05 7.41
N PHE A 2 14.82 2.59 6.21
CA PHE A 2 15.66 1.89 5.22
C PHE A 2 17.08 1.59 5.72
N GLU A 3 17.75 2.53 6.37
CA GLU A 3 19.09 2.30 6.93
C GLU A 3 19.14 1.12 7.91
N ALA A 4 18.11 0.97 8.75
CA ALA A 4 18.01 -0.15 9.67
C ALA A 4 17.82 -1.49 8.92
N VAL A 5 16.99 -1.48 7.87
CA VAL A 5 16.79 -2.65 6.99
C VAL A 5 18.08 -3.00 6.24
N ALA A 6 18.73 -2.02 5.62
CA ALA A 6 20.01 -2.19 4.92
C ALA A 6 21.11 -2.70 5.88
N ALA A 7 21.19 -2.14 7.08
CA ALA A 7 22.14 -2.59 8.11
C ALA A 7 21.88 -4.05 8.52
N SER A 8 20.61 -4.44 8.74
CA SER A 8 20.26 -5.83 9.08
C SER A 8 20.59 -6.85 7.97
N ARG A 9 20.74 -6.39 6.72
CA ARG A 9 21.04 -7.22 5.54
C ARG A 9 22.49 -7.12 5.09
N SER A 10 23.30 -6.29 5.74
CA SER A 10 24.68 -6.00 5.36
C SER A 10 25.62 -7.20 5.35
N GLY A 11 25.29 -8.29 6.06
CA GLY A 11 26.04 -9.55 6.02
C GLY A 11 25.66 -10.50 4.86
N GLU A 12 24.54 -10.25 4.18
CA GLU A 12 24.04 -11.06 3.06
C GLU A 12 24.17 -10.34 1.70
N ARG A 13 24.03 -9.00 1.69
CA ARG A 13 24.06 -8.16 0.49
C ARG A 13 24.68 -6.80 0.79
N HIS A 14 25.83 -6.51 0.20
CA HIS A 14 26.44 -5.18 0.25
C HIS A 14 25.86 -4.30 -0.85
N GLY A 15 25.41 -3.08 -0.50
CA GLY A 15 25.03 -2.06 -1.51
C GLY A 15 23.57 -2.07 -1.97
N LEU A 16 22.62 -2.50 -1.13
CA LEU A 16 21.19 -2.41 -1.45
C LEU A 16 20.79 -0.96 -1.83
N ARG A 17 20.11 -0.82 -2.96
CA ARG A 17 19.52 0.43 -3.43
C ARG A 17 18.03 0.46 -3.12
N LEU A 18 17.56 1.52 -2.48
CA LEU A 18 16.12 1.73 -2.30
C LEU A 18 15.49 2.18 -3.63
N ALA A 19 14.91 1.25 -4.37
CA ALA A 19 14.36 1.50 -5.69
C ALA A 19 12.95 2.11 -5.63
N ALA A 20 12.10 1.60 -4.73
CA ALA A 20 10.73 2.08 -4.61
C ALA A 20 10.18 2.00 -3.17
N PHE A 21 9.22 2.87 -2.88
CA PHE A 21 8.37 2.83 -1.70
C PHE A 21 6.92 2.72 -2.15
N ALA A 22 6.28 1.60 -1.82
CA ALA A 22 4.89 1.33 -2.15
C ALA A 22 3.99 1.45 -0.92
N SER A 23 2.94 2.24 -1.02
CA SER A 23 1.97 2.42 0.06
C SER A 23 0.59 2.66 -0.52
N ALA A 24 -0.38 1.91 -0.02
CA ALA A 24 -1.78 2.14 -0.29
C ALA A 24 -2.23 3.47 0.28
N THR A 25 -3.04 4.17 -0.51
CA THR A 25 -3.45 5.54 -0.21
C THR A 25 -4.82 5.51 0.44
N GLY A 26 -4.88 5.50 1.77
CA GLY A 26 -6.08 5.84 2.54
C GLY A 26 -6.18 7.35 2.71
N SER A 27 -5.76 7.86 3.87
CA SER A 27 -5.62 9.31 4.11
C SER A 27 -4.44 9.97 3.37
N ALA A 28 -3.57 9.17 2.73
CA ALA A 28 -2.29 9.58 2.15
C ALA A 28 -1.20 10.05 3.15
N GLY A 29 -1.40 9.88 4.46
CA GLY A 29 -0.36 10.22 5.46
C GLY A 29 0.91 9.35 5.32
N THR A 30 0.74 8.03 5.19
CA THR A 30 1.89 7.09 5.11
C THR A 30 2.69 7.24 3.82
N ILE A 31 2.03 7.49 2.69
CA ILE A 31 2.72 7.63 1.39
C ILE A 31 3.65 8.86 1.35
N ALA A 32 3.39 9.87 2.19
CA ALA A 32 4.26 11.05 2.33
C ALA A 32 5.67 10.70 2.84
N ALA A 33 5.87 9.54 3.49
CA ALA A 33 7.22 9.04 3.79
C ALA A 33 8.04 8.85 2.50
N GLY A 34 7.38 8.53 1.40
CA GLY A 34 7.97 8.44 0.06
C GLY A 34 8.65 9.73 -0.38
N ASP A 35 8.11 10.91 -0.05
CA ASP A 35 8.74 12.20 -0.40
C ASP A 35 10.14 12.32 0.21
N ARG A 36 10.26 11.96 1.50
CA ARG A 36 11.54 12.00 2.23
C ARG A 36 12.51 10.92 1.78
N LEU A 37 12.00 9.74 1.39
CA LEU A 37 12.80 8.64 0.85
C LEU A 37 13.29 8.94 -0.57
N LYS A 38 12.47 9.60 -1.39
CA LYS A 38 12.88 10.06 -2.73
C LYS A 38 13.99 11.09 -2.64
N GLU A 39 13.85 12.08 -1.75
CA GLU A 39 14.86 13.12 -1.55
C GLU A 39 16.23 12.53 -1.13
N ALA A 40 16.25 11.54 -0.23
CA ALA A 40 17.51 10.97 0.24
C ALA A 40 18.12 9.89 -0.66
N TYR A 41 17.29 9.14 -1.39
CA TYR A 41 17.73 7.92 -2.08
C TYR A 41 17.37 7.84 -3.57
N GLY A 42 16.62 8.82 -4.11
CA GLY A 42 16.09 8.75 -5.47
C GLY A 42 14.96 7.73 -5.65
N THR A 43 14.39 7.24 -4.53
CA THR A 43 13.32 6.24 -4.48
C THR A 43 12.09 6.64 -5.29
N LYS A 44 11.50 5.70 -6.05
CA LYS A 44 10.19 5.89 -6.68
C LYS A 44 9.05 5.75 -5.67
N ILE A 45 8.04 6.59 -5.78
CA ILE A 45 6.83 6.58 -4.96
C ILE A 45 5.72 5.87 -5.71
N VAL A 46 5.22 4.79 -5.14
CA VAL A 46 4.14 3.98 -5.71
C VAL A 46 2.88 4.15 -4.86
N ALA A 47 1.88 4.82 -5.43
CA ALA A 47 0.55 4.92 -4.85
C ALA A 47 -0.25 3.66 -5.16
N VAL A 48 -0.80 3.03 -4.12
CA VAL A 48 -1.57 1.80 -4.26
C VAL A 48 -3.04 2.05 -3.97
N GLU A 49 -3.93 1.48 -4.78
CA GLU A 49 -5.38 1.57 -4.61
C GLU A 49 -6.06 0.22 -4.88
N ALA A 50 -7.35 0.12 -4.54
CA ALA A 50 -8.15 -1.05 -4.91
C ALA A 50 -8.53 -0.99 -6.38
N LEU A 51 -8.40 -2.12 -7.08
CA LEU A 51 -8.79 -2.22 -8.50
C LEU A 51 -10.29 -2.00 -8.69
N GLU A 52 -11.09 -2.51 -7.75
CA GLU A 52 -12.54 -2.38 -7.75
C GLU A 52 -13.00 -0.93 -7.47
N CYS A 53 -12.09 -0.05 -7.03
CA CYS A 53 -12.34 1.39 -6.85
C CYS A 53 -11.16 2.24 -7.37
N ALA A 54 -10.75 1.98 -8.60
CA ALA A 54 -9.57 2.57 -9.23
C ALA A 54 -9.71 4.07 -9.54
N THR A 55 -9.60 4.90 -8.50
CA THR A 55 -9.78 6.35 -8.53
C THR A 55 -8.61 7.04 -9.23
N LEU A 56 -7.37 6.66 -8.91
CA LEU A 56 -6.15 7.26 -9.47
C LEU A 56 -5.88 6.74 -10.89
N LEU A 57 -6.09 5.45 -11.12
CA LEU A 57 -5.83 4.81 -12.41
C LEU A 57 -6.90 5.21 -13.43
N GLU A 58 -8.18 5.08 -13.11
CA GLU A 58 -9.28 5.18 -14.09
C GLU A 58 -10.20 6.40 -13.90
N ASN A 59 -9.94 7.27 -12.91
CA ASN A 59 -10.97 8.20 -12.41
C ASN A 59 -12.27 7.45 -12.05
N GLY A 60 -12.12 6.20 -11.58
CA GLY A 60 -13.20 5.27 -11.35
C GLY A 60 -13.85 5.42 -9.98
N TYR A 61 -14.86 4.59 -9.74
CA TYR A 61 -15.58 4.45 -8.48
C TYR A 61 -15.98 2.98 -8.31
N GLY A 62 -16.35 2.60 -7.09
CA GLY A 62 -16.79 1.25 -6.78
C GLY A 62 -16.68 0.95 -5.30
N GLU A 63 -16.71 -0.31 -4.91
CA GLU A 63 -16.59 -0.75 -3.53
C GLU A 63 -15.59 -1.91 -3.47
N HIS A 64 -14.86 -2.01 -2.37
CA HIS A 64 -13.85 -3.04 -2.19
C HIS A 64 -13.75 -3.46 -0.72
N ASN A 65 -13.20 -4.65 -0.49
CA ASN A 65 -12.96 -5.15 0.87
C ASN A 65 -11.57 -4.80 1.44
N ILE A 66 -10.67 -4.14 0.70
CA ILE A 66 -9.34 -3.76 1.21
C ILE A 66 -9.48 -2.67 2.29
N GLN A 67 -9.68 -3.05 3.55
CA GLN A 67 -9.97 -2.09 4.62
C GLN A 67 -8.74 -1.23 4.96
N GLY A 68 -9.00 0.04 5.26
CA GLY A 68 -7.98 1.03 5.64
C GLY A 68 -7.30 1.76 4.48
N ILE A 69 -7.71 1.51 3.23
CA ILE A 69 -7.20 2.21 2.04
C ILE A 69 -8.32 3.01 1.35
N GLY A 70 -7.94 3.82 0.38
CA GLY A 70 -8.74 4.95 -0.13
C GLY A 70 -10.00 4.57 -0.86
N ASP A 71 -11.02 5.40 -0.65
CA ASP A 71 -12.32 5.35 -1.29
C ASP A 71 -12.50 6.58 -2.20
N LYS A 72 -12.89 6.37 -3.47
CA LYS A 72 -13.62 7.30 -4.38
C LYS A 72 -13.14 8.77 -4.52
N HIS A 73 -12.01 9.18 -3.94
CA HIS A 73 -11.47 10.54 -4.05
C HIS A 73 -9.94 10.57 -3.84
N VAL A 74 -9.31 11.67 -4.29
CA VAL A 74 -7.88 11.93 -4.05
C VAL A 74 -7.74 12.71 -2.74
N PRO A 75 -7.06 12.19 -1.70
CA PRO A 75 -6.92 12.90 -0.42
C PRO A 75 -6.22 14.25 -0.57
N LEU A 76 -6.65 15.27 0.19
CA LEU A 76 -6.07 16.62 0.09
C LEU A 76 -4.57 16.64 0.36
N ILE A 77 -4.11 15.80 1.28
CA ILE A 77 -2.71 15.74 1.71
C ILE A 77 -1.84 14.83 0.84
N HIS A 78 -2.37 14.28 -0.26
CA HIS A 78 -1.57 13.48 -1.19
C HIS A 78 -0.75 14.38 -2.12
N ASN A 79 0.59 14.31 -2.03
CA ASN A 79 1.50 14.93 -3.00
C ASN A 79 1.51 14.18 -4.34
N VAL A 80 0.40 14.26 -5.07
CA VAL A 80 0.21 13.62 -6.39
C VAL A 80 1.31 14.02 -7.37
N MET A 81 1.79 15.27 -7.27
CA MET A 81 2.82 15.79 -8.17
C MET A 81 4.20 15.13 -7.99
N ASN A 82 4.37 14.33 -6.93
CA ASN A 82 5.59 13.54 -6.71
C ASN A 82 5.37 12.01 -6.85
N THR A 83 4.18 11.55 -7.24
CA THR A 83 3.91 10.12 -7.49
C THR A 83 4.55 9.66 -8.80
N ASP A 84 5.26 8.53 -8.78
CA ASP A 84 5.90 7.96 -10.00
C ASP A 84 5.09 6.83 -10.61
N LEU A 85 4.44 6.01 -9.78
CA LEU A 85 3.61 4.90 -10.24
C LEU A 85 2.30 4.83 -9.46
N VAL A 86 1.23 4.42 -10.12
CA VAL A 86 -0.01 3.95 -9.51
C VAL A 86 -0.13 2.45 -9.77
N VAL A 87 -0.46 1.68 -8.75
CA VAL A 87 -0.75 0.24 -8.87
C VAL A 87 -2.10 -0.06 -8.24
N ALA A 88 -2.99 -0.70 -9.00
CA ALA A 88 -4.29 -1.11 -8.53
C ALA A 88 -4.29 -2.62 -8.24
N VAL A 89 -4.70 -3.00 -7.03
CA VAL A 89 -4.72 -4.39 -6.56
C VAL A 89 -6.16 -4.81 -6.30
N SER A 90 -6.54 -5.99 -6.81
CA SER A 90 -7.87 -6.54 -6.60
C SER A 90 -8.08 -6.96 -5.15
N ASP A 91 -9.22 -6.58 -4.58
CA ASP A 91 -9.61 -6.99 -3.25
C ASP A 91 -9.76 -8.51 -3.13
N ARG A 92 -10.22 -9.19 -4.20
CA ARG A 92 -10.27 -10.65 -4.28
C ARG A 92 -8.91 -11.29 -4.04
N ALA A 93 -7.83 -10.70 -4.55
CA ALA A 93 -6.49 -11.20 -4.32
C ALA A 93 -6.11 -11.10 -2.83
N THR A 94 -6.46 -9.99 -2.19
CA THR A 94 -6.19 -9.80 -0.76
C THR A 94 -7.04 -10.70 0.13
N ASP A 95 -8.33 -10.85 -0.18
CA ASP A 95 -9.28 -11.74 0.50
C ASP A 95 -8.79 -13.19 0.49
N HIS A 96 -8.46 -13.69 -0.69
CA HIS A 96 -8.05 -15.08 -0.89
C HIS A 96 -6.72 -15.39 -0.21
N LEU A 97 -5.74 -14.48 -0.34
CA LEU A 97 -4.44 -14.65 0.31
C LEU A 97 -4.54 -14.52 1.82
N GLN A 98 -5.40 -13.64 2.33
CA GLN A 98 -5.61 -13.49 3.75
C GLN A 98 -6.22 -14.77 4.37
N LEU A 99 -7.14 -15.43 3.67
CA LEU A 99 -7.65 -16.76 4.05
C LEU A 99 -6.56 -17.84 3.97
N MET A 100 -5.75 -17.84 2.90
CA MET A 100 -4.62 -18.76 2.75
C MET A 100 -3.59 -18.62 3.89
N PHE A 101 -3.20 -17.41 4.25
CA PHE A 101 -2.21 -17.14 5.30
C PHE A 101 -2.73 -17.45 6.72
N ASN A 102 -4.04 -17.63 6.87
CA ASN A 102 -4.71 -17.89 8.15
C ASN A 102 -5.41 -19.26 8.21
N SER A 103 -5.15 -20.17 7.27
CA SER A 103 -5.66 -21.54 7.26
C SER A 103 -4.54 -22.56 7.42
N ALA A 104 -4.83 -23.69 8.06
CA ALA A 104 -3.86 -24.78 8.23
C ALA A 104 -3.41 -25.33 6.86
N ASP A 105 -4.36 -25.54 5.94
CA ASP A 105 -4.09 -26.05 4.60
C ASP A 105 -3.31 -25.03 3.74
N GLY A 106 -3.61 -23.74 3.86
CA GLY A 106 -2.87 -22.68 3.16
C GLY A 106 -1.41 -22.57 3.63
N LEU A 107 -1.20 -22.55 4.95
CA LEU A 107 0.15 -22.55 5.52
C LEU A 107 0.90 -23.86 5.23
N GLY A 108 0.23 -25.01 5.29
CA GLY A 108 0.78 -26.31 4.94
C GLY A 108 1.22 -26.37 3.47
N TYR A 109 0.41 -25.83 2.56
CA TYR A 109 0.79 -25.71 1.15
C TYR A 109 2.04 -24.84 0.95
N LEU A 110 2.12 -23.67 1.60
CA LEU A 110 3.30 -22.80 1.50
C LEU A 110 4.56 -23.47 2.07
N ALA A 111 4.43 -24.18 3.18
CA ALA A 111 5.54 -24.92 3.80
C ALA A 111 6.00 -26.08 2.90
N ASP A 112 5.09 -26.98 2.53
CA ASP A 112 5.44 -28.27 1.94
C ASP A 112 5.68 -28.19 0.43
N ARG A 113 4.95 -27.31 -0.27
CA ARG A 113 5.01 -27.20 -1.75
C ARG A 113 5.84 -26.03 -2.22
N ARG A 114 5.87 -24.93 -1.45
CA ARG A 114 6.61 -23.70 -1.81
C ARG A 114 7.86 -23.48 -0.97
N LEU A 115 8.12 -24.37 0.00
CA LEU A 115 9.33 -24.36 0.84
C LEU A 115 9.53 -23.01 1.54
N VAL A 116 8.44 -22.33 1.87
CA VAL A 116 8.49 -21.03 2.55
C VAL A 116 8.98 -21.25 3.99
N PRO A 117 10.03 -20.55 4.45
CA PRO A 117 10.58 -20.74 5.79
C PRO A 117 9.56 -20.44 6.89
N GLN A 118 9.61 -21.22 7.98
CA GLN A 118 8.71 -21.07 9.13
C GLN A 118 8.65 -19.64 9.71
N PRO A 119 9.77 -18.88 9.85
CA PRO A 119 9.70 -17.50 10.31
C PRO A 119 8.89 -16.58 9.40
N VAL A 120 8.90 -16.84 8.08
CA VAL A 120 8.09 -16.09 7.10
C VAL A 120 6.62 -16.47 7.24
N LEU A 121 6.29 -17.76 7.35
CA LEU A 121 4.92 -18.23 7.59
C LEU A 121 4.32 -17.68 8.89
N ALA A 122 5.13 -17.62 9.95
CA ALA A 122 4.75 -17.02 11.23
C ALA A 122 4.50 -15.51 11.11
N THR A 123 5.10 -14.83 10.12
CA THR A 123 4.85 -13.41 9.85
C THR A 123 3.62 -13.20 8.97
N LEU A 124 3.43 -14.01 7.92
CA LEU A 124 2.33 -13.86 6.96
C LEU A 124 0.94 -13.90 7.60
N ARG A 125 0.75 -14.75 8.62
CA ARG A 125 -0.50 -14.82 9.40
C ARG A 125 -0.90 -13.50 10.06
N HIS A 126 0.03 -12.56 10.20
CA HIS A 126 -0.24 -11.27 10.82
C HIS A 126 -0.66 -10.21 9.81
N PHE A 127 -0.56 -10.44 8.50
CA PHE A 127 -0.87 -9.40 7.53
C PHE A 127 -2.38 -9.21 7.39
N GLY A 128 -2.86 -8.00 7.66
CA GLY A 128 -4.20 -7.56 7.25
C GLY A 128 -4.33 -7.35 5.74
N LEU A 129 -5.54 -7.00 5.29
CA LEU A 129 -5.87 -6.90 3.86
C LEU A 129 -5.03 -5.85 3.14
N SER A 130 -4.88 -4.66 3.73
CA SER A 130 -4.08 -3.58 3.14
C SER A 130 -2.57 -3.86 3.18
N ALA A 131 -2.08 -4.63 4.15
CA ALA A 131 -0.71 -5.12 4.16
C ALA A 131 -0.43 -6.07 2.98
N ILE A 132 -1.36 -6.99 2.69
CA ILE A 132 -1.26 -7.90 1.53
C ILE A 132 -1.34 -7.10 0.23
N CYS A 133 -2.25 -6.13 0.13
CA CYS A 133 -2.36 -5.21 -1.00
C CYS A 133 -1.01 -4.54 -1.32
N ASN A 134 -0.39 -3.97 -0.29
CA ASN A 134 0.92 -3.34 -0.34
C ASN A 134 2.03 -4.28 -0.84
N VAL A 135 2.05 -5.53 -0.38
CA VAL A 135 3.01 -6.55 -0.83
C VAL A 135 2.79 -6.91 -2.30
N LEU A 136 1.55 -7.12 -2.73
CA LEU A 136 1.22 -7.39 -4.13
C LEU A 136 1.66 -6.23 -5.03
N ALA A 137 1.41 -5.00 -4.62
CA ALA A 137 1.87 -3.82 -5.34
C ALA A 137 3.40 -3.70 -5.39
N ALA A 138 4.10 -4.10 -4.33
CA ALA A 138 5.56 -4.17 -4.33
C ALA A 138 6.08 -5.22 -5.34
N ILE A 139 5.42 -6.38 -5.45
CA ILE A 139 5.74 -7.40 -6.46
C ILE A 139 5.47 -6.86 -7.87
N THR A 140 4.31 -6.24 -8.12
CA THR A 140 3.97 -5.59 -9.39
C THR A 140 5.03 -4.54 -9.77
N THR A 141 5.42 -3.69 -8.81
CA THR A 141 6.45 -2.67 -8.99
C THR A 141 7.80 -3.28 -9.37
N ALA A 142 8.22 -4.33 -8.66
CA ALA A 142 9.48 -5.00 -8.93
C ALA A 142 9.52 -5.61 -10.34
N LYS A 143 8.40 -6.18 -10.79
CA LYS A 143 8.26 -6.71 -12.16
C LYS A 143 8.28 -5.61 -13.22
N LEU A 144 7.51 -4.53 -13.02
CA LEU A 144 7.41 -3.41 -13.97
C LEU A 144 8.75 -2.72 -14.18
N LEU A 145 9.48 -2.47 -13.10
CA LEU A 145 10.77 -1.78 -13.15
C LEU A 145 11.94 -2.73 -13.44
N ALA A 146 11.67 -4.01 -13.69
CA ALA A 146 12.68 -5.05 -13.90
C ALA A 146 13.78 -5.04 -12.82
N LEU A 147 13.37 -4.92 -11.55
CA LEU A 147 14.27 -4.76 -10.41
C LEU A 147 15.14 -6.00 -10.20
N GLY A 148 16.41 -5.74 -9.90
CA GLY A 148 17.40 -6.77 -9.66
C GLY A 148 17.46 -7.22 -8.20
N PRO A 149 18.34 -8.20 -7.90
CA PRO A 149 18.61 -8.66 -6.53
C PRO A 149 19.04 -7.55 -5.55
N ASP A 150 19.66 -6.47 -6.04
CA ASP A 150 20.19 -5.40 -5.20
C ASP A 150 19.21 -4.21 -5.06
N ASP A 151 18.03 -4.32 -5.67
CA ASP A 151 16.98 -3.32 -5.63
C ASP A 151 15.93 -3.68 -4.58
N ALA A 152 15.83 -2.83 -3.56
CA ALA A 152 14.84 -2.97 -2.50
C ALA A 152 13.56 -2.19 -2.83
N VAL A 153 12.41 -2.85 -2.68
CA VAL A 153 11.11 -2.18 -2.54
C VAL A 153 10.73 -2.22 -1.07
N ILE A 154 10.47 -1.06 -0.48
CA ILE A 154 9.91 -0.97 0.87
C ILE A 154 8.41 -0.79 0.77
N THR A 155 7.69 -1.46 1.64
CA THR A 155 6.25 -1.26 1.83
C THR A 155 5.90 -1.36 3.32
N VAL A 156 4.65 -1.12 3.67
CA VAL A 156 4.17 -1.07 5.05
C VAL A 156 3.13 -2.16 5.28
N ALA A 157 3.34 -2.98 6.32
CA ALA A 157 2.30 -3.82 6.88
C ALA A 157 1.52 -2.99 7.90
N THR A 158 0.42 -2.40 7.44
CA THR A 158 -0.38 -1.38 8.14
C THR A 158 -1.02 -1.92 9.41
N ASP A 159 -1.68 -3.07 9.33
CA ASP A 159 -2.42 -3.64 10.44
C ASP A 159 -2.41 -5.17 10.47
N GLY A 160 -2.99 -5.70 11.56
CA GLY A 160 -2.97 -7.11 11.90
C GLY A 160 -4.16 -7.90 11.37
N ALA A 161 -3.93 -9.11 10.86
CA ALA A 161 -4.98 -10.06 10.47
C ALA A 161 -6.00 -10.37 11.57
N ALA A 162 -5.61 -10.17 12.84
CA ALA A 162 -6.47 -10.37 14.01
C ALA A 162 -7.74 -9.49 14.01
N MET A 163 -7.75 -8.39 13.26
CA MET A 163 -8.93 -7.52 13.12
C MET A 163 -9.96 -8.05 12.12
N TYR A 164 -9.65 -9.09 11.36
CA TYR A 164 -10.43 -9.55 10.21
C TYR A 164 -11.01 -10.99 10.30
N PRO A 165 -11.42 -11.53 11.47
CA PRO A 165 -12.04 -12.84 11.54
C PRO A 165 -13.37 -12.91 10.79
N SER A 166 -14.23 -11.89 10.92
CA SER A 166 -15.52 -11.86 10.24
C SER A 166 -15.40 -11.83 8.72
N GLU A 167 -14.41 -11.09 8.20
CA GLU A 167 -14.16 -11.04 6.75
C GLU A 167 -13.66 -12.38 6.23
N ARG A 168 -12.82 -13.09 7.00
CA ARG A 168 -12.39 -14.45 6.66
C ARG A 168 -13.55 -15.40 6.49
N ASP A 169 -14.46 -15.40 7.45
CA ASP A 169 -15.62 -16.30 7.43
C ASP A 169 -16.53 -15.99 6.23
N LYS A 170 -16.73 -14.70 5.91
CA LYS A 170 -17.47 -14.28 4.72
C LYS A 170 -16.80 -14.74 3.43
N VAL A 171 -15.49 -14.55 3.28
CA VAL A 171 -14.73 -14.98 2.08
C VAL A 171 -14.77 -16.50 1.93
N ALA A 172 -14.55 -17.25 3.02
CA ALA A 172 -14.63 -18.70 3.01
C ALA A 172 -16.02 -19.20 2.56
N ALA A 173 -17.09 -18.58 3.08
CA ALA A 173 -18.46 -18.93 2.69
C ALA A 173 -18.78 -18.53 1.24
N ARG A 174 -18.39 -17.32 0.82
CA ARG A 174 -18.69 -16.75 -0.50
C ARG A 174 -17.98 -17.50 -1.62
N ASP A 175 -16.69 -17.81 -1.44
CA ASP A 175 -15.82 -18.23 -2.53
C ASP A 175 -15.38 -19.69 -2.44
N PHE A 176 -15.43 -20.31 -1.25
CA PHE A 176 -14.86 -21.63 -0.99
C PHE A 176 -15.83 -22.61 -0.30
N GLY A 177 -17.14 -22.31 -0.31
CA GLY A 177 -18.17 -23.21 0.24
C GLY A 177 -18.09 -23.42 1.76
N GLY A 178 -17.46 -22.49 2.49
CA GLY A 178 -17.32 -22.52 3.95
C GLY A 178 -16.10 -23.29 4.48
N GLY A 179 -15.25 -23.83 3.59
CA GLY A 179 -13.99 -24.48 3.95
C GLY A 179 -12.83 -23.92 3.14
N PHE A 180 -11.59 -24.29 3.47
CA PHE A 180 -10.43 -23.94 2.65
C PHE A 180 -9.46 -25.11 2.64
N THR A 181 -9.26 -25.69 1.47
CA THR A 181 -8.50 -26.93 1.29
C THR A 181 -7.10 -26.70 0.74
N ASN A 182 -6.26 -27.74 0.75
CA ASN A 182 -4.96 -27.71 0.08
C ASN A 182 -5.07 -27.45 -1.44
N LEU A 183 -6.15 -27.90 -2.08
CA LEU A 183 -6.40 -27.62 -3.51
C LEU A 183 -6.72 -26.14 -3.73
N ASP A 184 -7.55 -25.56 -2.86
CA ASP A 184 -7.86 -24.13 -2.89
C ASP A 184 -6.59 -23.30 -2.65
N ALA A 185 -5.75 -23.71 -1.70
CA ALA A 185 -4.45 -23.08 -1.46
C ALA A 185 -3.56 -23.08 -2.71
N ALA A 186 -3.55 -24.18 -3.46
CA ALA A 186 -2.79 -24.27 -4.70
C ALA A 186 -3.32 -23.32 -5.78
N ALA A 187 -4.65 -23.21 -5.91
CA ALA A 187 -5.31 -22.30 -6.85
C ALA A 187 -5.04 -20.84 -6.48
N VAL A 188 -5.28 -20.46 -5.22
CA VAL A 188 -5.04 -19.11 -4.68
C VAL A 188 -3.59 -18.69 -4.85
N TRP A 189 -2.63 -19.57 -4.53
CA TRP A 189 -1.21 -19.29 -4.75
C TRP A 189 -0.90 -19.04 -6.24
N GLY A 190 -1.42 -19.90 -7.12
CA GLY A 190 -1.17 -19.83 -8.55
C GLY A 190 -1.73 -18.55 -9.18
N GLU A 191 -2.93 -18.17 -8.77
CA GLU A 191 -3.61 -16.98 -9.25
C GLU A 191 -2.99 -15.70 -8.68
N HIS A 192 -2.86 -15.61 -7.36
CA HIS A 192 -2.62 -14.34 -6.68
C HIS A 192 -1.18 -14.08 -6.25
N LEU A 193 -0.29 -15.09 -6.25
CA LEU A 193 1.14 -14.92 -5.92
C LEU A 193 2.07 -15.29 -7.07
N ALA A 194 1.82 -16.41 -7.75
CA ALA A 194 2.65 -16.82 -8.88
C ALA A 194 2.43 -15.91 -10.10
N SER A 195 1.19 -15.44 -10.26
CA SER A 195 0.74 -14.71 -11.45
C SER A 195 0.37 -13.25 -11.16
N VAL A 196 1.01 -12.62 -10.18
CA VAL A 196 0.76 -11.20 -9.84
C VAL A 196 0.85 -10.32 -11.10
N PRO A 197 -0.24 -9.64 -11.49
CA PRO A 197 -0.31 -8.91 -12.74
C PRO A 197 0.44 -7.58 -12.68
N THR A 198 0.84 -7.10 -13.86
CA THR A 198 1.42 -5.75 -14.05
C THR A 198 0.53 -4.82 -14.86
N GLY A 199 -0.52 -5.35 -15.52
CA GLY A 199 -1.39 -4.55 -16.39
C GLY A 199 -2.24 -3.50 -15.68
N ASN A 200 -2.52 -3.68 -14.39
CA ASN A 200 -3.28 -2.74 -13.57
C ASN A 200 -2.36 -1.70 -12.92
N SER A 201 -1.56 -1.03 -13.76
CA SER A 201 -0.58 -0.05 -13.30
C SER A 201 -0.41 1.09 -14.28
N LEU A 202 0.08 2.23 -13.77
CA LEU A 202 0.31 3.44 -14.54
C LEU A 202 1.63 4.09 -14.11
N GLU A 203 2.58 4.15 -15.03
CA GLU A 203 3.74 5.05 -14.87
C GLU A 203 3.26 6.49 -15.08
N CYS A 204 3.44 7.32 -14.06
CA CYS A 204 2.94 8.68 -14.08
C CYS A 204 3.92 9.61 -14.80
N THR A 205 3.54 10.09 -15.99
CA THR A 205 4.16 11.28 -16.56
C THR A 205 3.57 12.54 -15.92
N GLU A 206 4.04 13.70 -16.34
CA GLU A 206 3.45 14.97 -15.91
C GLU A 206 1.95 15.06 -16.25
N ARG A 207 1.53 14.48 -17.37
CA ARG A 207 0.12 14.46 -17.78
C ARG A 207 -0.73 13.66 -16.80
N GLU A 208 -0.30 12.47 -16.41
CA GLU A 208 -1.03 11.60 -15.48
C GLU A 208 -1.11 12.26 -14.09
N ARG A 209 0.00 12.84 -13.60
CA ARG A 209 0.01 13.57 -12.33
C ARG A 209 -0.97 14.74 -12.36
N ASN A 210 -0.98 15.53 -13.44
CA ASN A 210 -1.92 16.63 -13.59
C ASN A 210 -3.38 16.16 -13.67
N ARG A 211 -3.66 15.06 -14.37
CA ARG A 211 -5.00 14.45 -14.43
C ARG A 211 -5.49 14.06 -13.04
N ILE A 212 -4.67 13.32 -12.28
CA ILE A 212 -5.02 12.86 -10.93
C ILE A 212 -5.16 14.06 -9.99
N PHE A 213 -4.26 15.06 -10.08
CA PHE A 213 -4.35 16.27 -9.28
C PHE A 213 -5.67 17.00 -9.53
N ASN A 214 -6.05 17.16 -10.80
CA ASN A 214 -7.31 17.81 -11.20
C ASN A 214 -8.54 17.04 -10.71
N LEU A 215 -8.49 15.70 -10.59
CA LEU A 215 -9.60 14.93 -10.04
C LEU A 215 -9.94 15.37 -8.62
N GLY A 216 -8.93 15.71 -7.82
CA GLY A 216 -9.12 16.23 -6.46
C GLY A 216 -9.89 17.56 -6.40
N TYR A 217 -9.96 18.33 -7.51
CA TYR A 217 -10.65 19.62 -7.55
C TYR A 217 -12.13 19.47 -7.21
N TYR A 218 -12.80 18.49 -7.81
CA TYR A 218 -14.23 18.27 -7.64
C TYR A 218 -14.59 17.93 -6.19
N THR A 219 -13.74 17.18 -5.50
CA THR A 219 -13.95 16.91 -4.08
C THR A 219 -13.60 18.13 -3.25
N TRP A 220 -12.39 18.67 -3.37
CA TRP A 220 -11.90 19.63 -2.40
C TRP A 220 -12.38 21.05 -2.62
N VAL A 221 -12.43 21.52 -3.86
CA VAL A 221 -12.86 22.89 -4.18
C VAL A 221 -14.38 22.94 -4.27
N GLU A 222 -14.99 22.15 -5.15
CA GLU A 222 -16.43 22.23 -5.43
C GLU A 222 -17.29 21.73 -4.26
N GLN A 223 -16.94 20.58 -3.67
CA GLN A 223 -17.77 19.96 -2.62
C GLN A 223 -17.38 20.40 -1.20
N GLN A 224 -16.08 20.50 -0.90
CA GLN A 224 -15.58 20.81 0.45
C GLN A 224 -15.22 22.29 0.65
N GLY A 225 -15.29 23.13 -0.39
CA GLY A 225 -15.07 24.58 -0.27
C GLY A 225 -13.62 24.99 0.01
N THR A 226 -12.64 24.14 -0.31
CA THR A 226 -11.21 24.48 -0.24
C THR A 226 -10.93 25.63 -1.20
N PRO A 227 -10.30 26.74 -0.75
CA PRO A 227 -9.91 27.82 -1.66
C PRO A 227 -9.06 27.30 -2.82
N ILE A 228 -9.37 27.75 -4.05
CA ILE A 228 -8.69 27.26 -5.25
C ILE A 228 -7.19 27.55 -5.20
N GLU A 229 -6.78 28.68 -4.63
CA GLU A 229 -5.38 29.06 -4.47
C GLU A 229 -4.63 28.10 -3.55
N LEU A 230 -5.27 27.65 -2.45
CA LEU A 230 -4.72 26.63 -1.57
C LEU A 230 -4.66 25.28 -2.26
N PHE A 231 -5.71 24.94 -3.00
CA PHE A 231 -5.76 23.69 -3.77
C PHE A 231 -4.61 23.62 -4.77
N ASP A 232 -4.40 24.67 -5.58
CA ASP A 232 -3.37 24.74 -6.62
C ASP A 232 -1.95 24.93 -6.06
N ALA A 233 -1.77 25.57 -4.90
CA ALA A 233 -0.45 25.69 -4.27
C ALA A 233 0.24 24.33 -4.07
N ARG A 234 -0.54 23.27 -3.83
CA ARG A 234 -0.07 21.88 -3.70
C ARG A 234 0.57 21.31 -4.97
N ARG A 235 0.47 21.99 -6.12
CA ARG A 235 1.23 21.58 -7.32
C ARG A 235 2.74 21.74 -7.13
N SER A 236 3.14 22.73 -6.35
CA SER A 236 4.55 23.04 -6.11
C SER A 236 5.15 22.12 -5.05
N GLN A 237 6.36 21.62 -5.28
CA GLN A 237 7.11 20.90 -4.24
C GLN A 237 7.50 21.82 -3.07
N SER A 238 7.63 23.13 -3.31
CA SER A 238 7.90 24.08 -2.22
C SER A 238 6.80 24.09 -1.17
N PHE A 239 5.53 23.93 -1.56
CA PHE A 239 4.41 23.83 -0.63
C PHE A 239 4.61 22.68 0.36
N TRP A 240 4.91 21.49 -0.15
CA TRP A 240 5.10 20.29 0.67
C TRP A 240 6.36 20.36 1.54
N ILE A 241 7.44 20.93 1.00
CA ILE A 241 8.68 21.11 1.76
C ILE A 241 8.49 22.12 2.89
N GLU A 242 7.80 23.24 2.63
CA GLU A 242 7.55 24.27 3.65
C GLU A 242 6.67 23.77 4.80
N LEU A 243 5.71 22.88 4.54
CA LEU A 243 4.89 22.27 5.59
C LEU A 243 5.72 21.55 6.66
N ARG A 244 6.92 21.08 6.31
CA ARG A 244 7.79 20.36 7.25
C ARG A 244 8.23 21.23 8.44
N ARG A 245 8.16 22.57 8.34
CA ARG A 245 8.42 23.48 9.46
C ARG A 245 7.43 23.30 10.62
N PHE A 246 6.25 22.72 10.36
CA PHE A 246 5.23 22.46 11.36
C PHE A 246 5.37 21.09 12.05
N LEU A 247 6.32 20.23 11.62
CA LEU A 247 6.47 18.88 12.20
C LEU A 247 6.67 18.90 13.71
N GLY A 248 7.46 19.84 14.23
CA GLY A 248 7.66 20.00 15.69
C GLY A 248 6.36 20.30 16.41
N VAL A 249 5.57 21.24 15.88
CA VAL A 249 4.26 21.63 16.43
C VAL A 249 3.29 20.45 16.40
N TRP A 250 3.21 19.72 15.29
CA TRP A 250 2.34 18.54 15.21
C TRP A 250 2.75 17.43 16.18
N ASN A 251 4.05 17.21 16.38
CA ASN A 251 4.53 16.24 17.37
C ASN A 251 4.12 16.64 18.80
N GLU A 252 4.21 17.92 19.16
CA GLU A 252 3.75 18.43 20.45
C GLU A 252 2.24 18.24 20.62
N MET A 253 1.44 18.56 19.60
CA MET A 253 -0.01 18.36 19.63
C MET A 253 -0.39 16.88 19.76
N ILE A 254 0.33 15.98 19.08
CA ILE A 254 0.10 14.53 19.19
C ILE A 254 0.46 14.03 20.60
N ALA A 255 1.57 14.51 21.17
CA ALA A 255 1.95 14.16 22.53
C ALA A 255 0.89 14.62 23.55
N GLU A 256 0.44 15.88 23.45
CA GLU A 256 -0.61 16.42 24.32
C GLU A 256 -1.92 15.62 24.19
N PHE A 257 -2.32 15.27 22.97
CA PHE A 257 -3.50 14.44 22.74
C PHE A 257 -3.36 13.07 23.40
N ASN A 258 -2.23 12.38 23.22
CA ASN A 258 -1.99 11.07 23.80
C ASN A 258 -1.97 11.12 25.32
N ASP A 259 -1.37 12.15 25.92
CA ASP A 259 -1.35 12.33 27.38
C ASP A 259 -2.77 12.52 27.93
N ARG A 260 -3.62 13.29 27.22
CA ARG A 260 -5.02 13.49 27.59
C ARG A 260 -5.86 12.21 27.50
N VAL A 261 -5.64 11.39 26.46
CA VAL A 261 -6.35 10.12 26.29
C VAL A 261 -5.89 9.09 27.32
N ALA A 262 -4.59 9.06 27.66
CA ALA A 262 -4.06 8.16 28.68
C ALA A 262 -4.49 8.53 30.11
N ALA A 263 -4.82 9.79 30.36
CA ALA A 263 -5.30 10.29 31.64
C ALA A 263 -6.82 10.13 31.85
N ALA A 264 -7.57 9.77 30.81
CA ALA A 264 -9.03 9.57 30.83
C ALA A 264 -9.42 8.11 31.07
#